data_AF-A0A1U8MZU8-F1
#
_entry.id   AF-A0A1U8MZU8-F1
#
_cell.length_a   1.000
_cell.length_b   1.000
_cell.length_c   1.000
_cell.angle_alpha   90.00
_cell.angle_beta   90.00
_cell.angle_gamma   90.00
#
_symmetry.space_group_name_H-M   'P 1'
#
loop_
_entity.id
_entity.type
_entity.pdbx_description
1 polymer ?
#
loop_
_entity_poly.entity_id
_entity_poly.type
_entity_poly.pdbx_seq_one_letter_code
_entity_poly.pdbx_strand_id
1 'polypeptide(L)'
;MKNDILPVLKLSYNHLPSHLQRCLAFLSLYRKDQIYDSDLVIRLWMANGFLEHPRQNQEWEDVGKRRLNEILSRCHIQKEEDFFLNFTFKMPDLVHDLALDVSQKECKTVNSETEMVDENVRHLLLCDEKLIEVPRVLEEMKSVRTVIIQDVSKRSKIVDKSLINLCASNFKYLRALELRNSPLTALPNSIYTLKHLRDLELAQCKGIQELPSSFYKLRSLQSLNL
;
A
#
# COMPACT_ATOMS: atom_id res chain seq x y z
N MET A 1 -17.88 1.61 -24.88
CA MET A 1 -17.13 0.33 -24.87
C MET A 1 -16.54 -0.01 -23.50
N LYS A 2 -15.65 0.78 -22.85
CA LYS A 2 -15.18 0.47 -21.48
C LYS A 2 -16.30 0.53 -20.41
N ASN A 3 -17.27 1.43 -20.55
CA ASN A 3 -18.33 1.65 -19.55
C ASN A 3 -19.39 0.54 -19.47
N ASP A 4 -19.59 -0.26 -20.53
CA ASP A 4 -20.64 -1.29 -20.57
C ASP A 4 -20.18 -2.63 -19.95
N ILE A 5 -18.87 -2.82 -19.79
CA ILE A 5 -18.25 -4.05 -19.27
C ILE A 5 -18.10 -3.98 -17.74
N LEU A 6 -17.88 -2.79 -17.18
CA LEU A 6 -17.67 -2.60 -15.75
C LEU A 6 -18.83 -3.14 -14.89
N PRO A 7 -20.13 -2.96 -15.24
CA PRO A 7 -21.22 -3.58 -14.50
C PRO A 7 -21.15 -5.11 -14.44
N VAL A 8 -20.73 -5.76 -15.54
CA VAL A 8 -20.57 -7.23 -15.60
C VAL A 8 -19.39 -7.69 -14.74
N LEU A 9 -18.30 -6.94 -14.74
CA LEU A 9 -17.15 -7.20 -13.87
C LEU A 9 -17.51 -7.02 -12.39
N LYS A 10 -18.34 -6.03 -12.04
CA LYS A 10 -18.87 -5.85 -10.68
C LYS A 10 -19.72 -7.04 -10.24
N LEU A 11 -20.52 -7.62 -11.14
CA LEU A 11 -21.24 -8.86 -10.82
C LEU A 11 -20.26 -9.98 -10.46
N SER A 12 -19.23 -10.17 -11.27
CA SER A 12 -18.19 -11.19 -10.99
C SER A 12 -17.49 -10.93 -9.64
N TYR A 13 -17.18 -9.66 -9.35
CA TYR A 13 -16.62 -9.23 -8.06
C TYR A 13 -17.54 -9.55 -6.88
N ASN A 14 -18.85 -9.27 -7.01
CA ASN A 14 -19.82 -9.48 -5.94
C ASN A 14 -19.97 -10.97 -5.55
N HIS A 15 -19.62 -11.89 -6.46
CA HIS A 15 -19.59 -13.33 -6.19
C HIS A 15 -18.26 -13.83 -5.62
N LEU A 16 -17.23 -12.98 -5.53
CA LEU A 16 -15.99 -13.34 -4.85
C LEU A 16 -16.23 -13.44 -3.33
N PRO A 17 -15.60 -14.42 -2.64
CA PRO A 17 -15.49 -14.40 -1.19
C PRO A 17 -15.03 -13.03 -0.67
N SER A 18 -15.63 -12.59 0.44
CA SER A 18 -15.39 -11.25 1.03
C SER A 18 -13.92 -10.95 1.31
N HIS A 19 -13.14 -11.98 1.62
CA HIS A 19 -11.72 -11.87 1.85
C HIS A 19 -10.91 -11.60 0.56
N LEU A 20 -11.34 -12.12 -0.61
CA LEU A 20 -10.75 -11.80 -1.90
C LEU A 20 -11.16 -10.41 -2.37
N GLN A 21 -12.43 -10.05 -2.15
CA GLN A 21 -12.96 -8.73 -2.46
C GLN A 21 -12.09 -7.63 -1.82
N ARG A 22 -11.81 -7.74 -0.52
CA ARG A 22 -10.96 -6.77 0.19
C ARG A 22 -9.53 -6.71 -0.36
N CYS A 23 -8.93 -7.86 -0.64
CA CYS A 23 -7.58 -7.94 -1.21
C CYS A 23 -7.52 -7.27 -2.59
N LEU A 24 -8.50 -7.54 -3.45
CA LEU A 24 -8.60 -6.96 -4.79
C LEU A 24 -8.89 -5.45 -4.74
N ALA A 25 -9.82 -5.01 -3.89
CA ALA A 25 -10.11 -3.59 -3.69
C ALA A 25 -8.85 -2.82 -3.28
N PHE A 26 -8.04 -3.39 -2.38
CA PHE A 26 -6.80 -2.76 -1.93
C PHE A 26 -5.76 -2.56 -3.04
N LEU A 27 -5.78 -3.41 -4.09
CA LEU A 27 -4.87 -3.26 -5.22
C LEU A 27 -5.14 -2.00 -6.06
N SER A 28 -6.25 -1.29 -5.81
CA SER A 28 -6.57 -0.02 -6.47
C SER A 28 -5.58 1.10 -6.16
N LEU A 29 -4.88 1.02 -5.03
CA LEU A 29 -3.86 1.99 -4.62
C LEU A 29 -2.65 1.99 -5.52
N TYR A 30 -2.43 0.91 -6.28
CA TYR A 30 -1.34 0.85 -7.22
C TYR A 30 -1.73 1.49 -8.56
N ARG A 31 -0.77 2.04 -9.30
CA ARG A 31 -1.06 2.77 -10.55
C ARG A 31 -1.27 1.83 -11.73
N LYS A 32 -2.16 2.24 -12.64
CA LYS A 32 -2.28 1.60 -13.95
C LYS A 32 -0.93 1.43 -14.64
N ASP A 33 -0.84 0.36 -15.41
CA ASP A 33 0.31 0.00 -16.21
C ASP A 33 1.63 -0.29 -15.47
N GLN A 34 1.60 -0.42 -14.14
CA GLN A 34 2.79 -0.81 -13.37
C GLN A 34 2.92 -2.33 -13.19
N ILE A 35 4.17 -2.78 -13.17
CA ILE A 35 4.54 -4.14 -12.78
C ILE A 35 4.64 -4.17 -11.25
N TYR A 36 3.95 -5.12 -10.64
CA TYR A 36 3.88 -5.29 -9.19
C TYR A 36 4.71 -6.46 -8.73
N ASP A 37 5.37 -6.29 -7.60
CA ASP A 37 6.05 -7.36 -6.88
C ASP A 37 5.07 -8.05 -5.93
N SER A 38 4.98 -9.39 -6.00
CA SER A 38 4.07 -10.16 -5.16
C SER A 38 4.32 -9.98 -3.66
N ASP A 39 5.58 -9.87 -3.24
CA ASP A 39 5.92 -9.82 -1.82
C ASP A 39 5.54 -8.48 -1.21
N LEU A 40 5.65 -7.39 -1.96
CA LEU A 40 5.17 -6.07 -1.53
C LEU A 40 3.66 -6.10 -1.24
N VAL A 41 2.87 -6.63 -2.18
CA VAL A 41 1.42 -6.76 -2.04
C VAL A 41 1.06 -7.63 -0.83
N ILE A 42 1.75 -8.76 -0.67
CA ILE A 42 1.50 -9.70 0.41
C ILE A 42 1.83 -9.09 1.77
N ARG A 43 2.96 -8.38 1.90
CA ARG A 43 3.32 -7.68 3.15
C ARG A 43 2.29 -6.65 3.55
N LEU A 44 1.74 -5.88 2.60
CA LEU A 44 0.66 -4.94 2.91
C LEU A 44 -0.61 -5.64 3.37
N TRP A 45 -0.97 -6.77 2.76
CA TRP A 45 -2.11 -7.57 3.20
C TRP A 45 -1.91 -8.17 4.59
N MET A 46 -0.69 -8.63 4.91
CA MET A 46 -0.30 -9.09 6.24
C MET A 46 -0.45 -7.97 7.28
N ALA A 47 0.18 -6.82 7.02
CA ALA A 47 0.15 -5.67 7.91
C ALA A 47 -1.29 -5.22 8.21
N ASN A 48 -2.15 -5.21 7.20
CA ASN A 48 -3.53 -4.78 7.34
C ASN A 48 -4.48 -5.85 7.87
N GLY A 49 -4.04 -7.10 8.00
CA GLY A 49 -4.84 -8.21 8.53
C GLY A 49 -5.89 -8.69 7.54
N PHE A 50 -5.55 -8.74 6.25
CA PHE A 50 -6.43 -9.24 5.18
C PHE A 50 -6.29 -10.76 4.96
N LEU A 51 -5.22 -11.34 5.51
CA LEU A 51 -4.94 -12.76 5.42
C LEU A 51 -5.52 -13.51 6.62
N GLU A 52 -5.90 -14.76 6.37
CA GLU A 52 -6.26 -15.71 7.43
C GLU A 52 -5.01 -16.12 8.20
N HIS A 53 -5.20 -16.57 9.44
CA HIS A 53 -4.10 -17.09 10.24
C HIS A 53 -3.47 -18.30 9.54
N PRO A 54 -2.13 -18.38 9.42
CA PRO A 54 -1.47 -19.54 8.88
C PRO A 54 -1.83 -20.81 9.66
N ARG A 55 -1.99 -21.93 8.95
CA ARG A 55 -2.13 -23.26 9.56
C ARG A 55 -0.78 -23.76 10.06
N GLN A 56 -0.78 -24.87 10.79
CA GLN A 56 0.46 -25.53 11.22
C GLN A 56 1.34 -25.81 10.00
N ASN A 57 2.61 -25.37 10.03
CA ASN A 57 3.60 -25.46 8.95
C ASN A 57 3.39 -24.51 7.75
N GLN A 58 2.70 -23.38 7.93
CA GLN A 58 2.61 -22.34 6.92
C GLN A 58 3.14 -21.02 7.46
N GLU A 59 3.86 -20.29 6.61
CA GLU A 59 4.20 -18.90 6.86
C GLU A 59 3.10 -17.97 6.34
N TRP A 60 3.09 -16.72 6.78
CA TRP A 60 2.12 -15.72 6.33
C TRP A 60 2.24 -15.44 4.82
N GLU A 61 3.46 -15.48 4.32
CA GLU A 61 3.83 -15.32 2.93
C GLU A 61 3.19 -16.42 2.07
N ASP A 62 3.14 -17.66 2.57
CA ASP A 62 2.48 -18.77 1.86
C ASP A 62 0.99 -18.55 1.73
N VAL A 63 0.34 -18.04 2.79
CA VAL A 63 -1.08 -17.69 2.78
C VAL A 63 -1.32 -16.56 1.78
N GLY A 64 -0.46 -15.54 1.78
CA GLY A 64 -0.52 -14.41 0.86
C GLY A 64 -0.33 -14.82 -0.60
N LYS A 65 0.66 -15.67 -0.89
CA LYS A 65 0.93 -16.20 -2.24
C LYS A 65 -0.24 -16.98 -2.78
N ARG A 66 -0.85 -17.87 -1.98
CA ARG A 66 -2.06 -18.60 -2.40
C ARG A 66 -3.21 -17.64 -2.70
N ARG A 67 -3.42 -16.66 -1.82
CA ARG A 67 -4.46 -15.64 -1.94
C ARG A 67 -4.30 -14.81 -3.21
N LEU A 68 -3.07 -14.37 -3.49
CA LEU A 68 -2.75 -13.60 -4.70
C LEU A 68 -2.93 -14.45 -5.95
N ASN A 69 -2.41 -15.68 -5.98
CA ASN A 69 -2.58 -16.59 -7.13
C ASN A 69 -4.05 -16.90 -7.43
N GLU A 70 -4.92 -16.99 -6.40
CA GLU A 70 -6.36 -17.14 -6.62
C GLU A 70 -6.96 -15.90 -7.30
N ILE A 71 -6.58 -14.69 -6.89
CA ILE A 71 -7.01 -13.46 -7.55
C ILE A 71 -6.51 -13.43 -8.99
N LEU A 72 -5.23 -13.74 -9.23
CA LEU A 72 -4.67 -13.76 -10.58
C LEU A 72 -5.41 -14.74 -11.48
N SER A 73 -5.70 -15.94 -10.99
CA SER A 73 -6.45 -16.96 -11.73
C SER A 73 -7.87 -16.50 -12.08
N ARG A 74 -8.62 -15.96 -11.11
CA ARG A 74 -10.01 -15.52 -11.30
C ARG A 74 -10.15 -14.28 -12.17
N CYS A 75 -9.17 -13.38 -12.11
CA CYS A 75 -9.15 -12.15 -12.89
C CYS A 75 -8.36 -12.29 -14.21
N HIS A 76 -7.89 -13.50 -14.54
CA HIS A 76 -7.08 -13.80 -15.73
C HIS A 76 -5.84 -12.90 -15.86
N ILE A 77 -5.19 -12.60 -14.73
CA ILE A 77 -3.97 -11.82 -14.67
C ILE A 77 -2.78 -12.75 -14.85
N GLN A 78 -1.92 -12.44 -15.82
CA GLN A 78 -0.70 -13.21 -16.07
C GLN A 78 0.44 -12.71 -15.18
N LYS A 79 1.33 -13.65 -14.81
CA LYS A 79 2.62 -13.30 -14.23
C LYS A 79 3.54 -12.81 -15.35
N GLU A 80 4.31 -11.77 -15.07
CA GLU A 80 5.32 -11.24 -15.98
C GLU A 80 6.62 -12.05 -15.82
N GLU A 81 7.14 -12.15 -14.60
CA GLU A 81 8.33 -12.92 -14.26
C GLU A 81 8.10 -13.75 -12.98
N ASP A 82 8.67 -14.95 -12.90
CA ASP A 82 8.58 -15.83 -11.72
C ASP A 82 10.00 -16.17 -11.24
N PHE A 83 10.34 -15.70 -10.04
CA PHE A 83 11.67 -15.79 -9.44
C PHE A 83 11.73 -16.83 -8.32
N PHE A 84 10.82 -17.82 -8.33
CA PHE A 84 10.68 -18.89 -7.33
C PHE A 84 10.20 -18.40 -5.95
N LEU A 85 10.88 -17.43 -5.35
CA LEU A 85 10.50 -16.85 -4.05
C LEU A 85 9.39 -15.81 -4.20
N ASN A 86 9.41 -15.03 -5.27
CA ASN A 86 8.39 -14.05 -5.59
C ASN A 86 8.11 -14.06 -7.10
N PHE A 87 7.10 -13.34 -7.52
CA PHE A 87 6.81 -13.14 -8.92
C PHE A 87 6.31 -11.72 -9.15
N THR A 88 6.43 -11.26 -10.38
CA THR A 88 5.86 -10.00 -10.82
C THR A 88 4.61 -10.22 -11.65
N PHE A 89 3.70 -9.26 -11.61
CA PHE A 89 2.47 -9.32 -12.39
C PHE A 89 2.01 -7.91 -12.76
N LYS A 90 1.32 -7.78 -13.88
CA LYS A 90 0.71 -6.52 -14.32
C LYS A 90 -0.80 -6.63 -14.29
N MET A 91 -1.46 -5.77 -13.52
CA MET A 91 -2.93 -5.77 -13.49
C MET A 91 -3.50 -5.20 -14.80
N PRO A 92 -4.44 -5.90 -15.47
CA PRO A 92 -5.13 -5.36 -16.62
C PRO A 92 -5.94 -4.11 -16.25
N ASP A 93 -5.99 -3.13 -17.15
CA ASP A 93 -6.78 -1.89 -17.01
C ASP A 93 -8.19 -2.11 -16.47
N LEU A 94 -8.90 -3.10 -17.01
CA LEU A 94 -10.29 -3.39 -16.63
C LEU A 94 -10.41 -3.90 -15.18
N VAL A 95 -9.43 -4.70 -14.74
CA VAL A 95 -9.38 -5.19 -13.35
C VAL A 95 -9.00 -4.04 -12.42
N HIS A 96 -8.12 -3.14 -12.86
CA HIS A 96 -7.77 -1.94 -12.11
C HIS A 96 -8.97 -0.99 -11.97
N ASP A 97 -9.71 -0.74 -13.06
CA ASP A 97 -10.94 0.06 -13.06
C ASP A 97 -12.00 -0.52 -12.12
N LEU A 98 -12.14 -1.85 -12.10
CA LEU A 98 -12.99 -2.54 -11.13
C LEU A 98 -12.49 -2.33 -9.70
N ALA A 99 -11.19 -2.53 -9.43
CA ALA A 99 -10.60 -2.34 -8.11
C ALA A 99 -10.82 -0.90 -7.61
N LEU A 100 -10.60 0.10 -8.47
CA LEU A 100 -10.88 1.51 -8.17
C LEU A 100 -12.33 1.72 -7.76
N ASP A 101 -13.28 1.24 -8.56
CA ASP A 101 -14.71 1.41 -8.30
C ASP A 101 -15.15 0.79 -6.97
N VAL A 102 -14.69 -0.42 -6.65
CA VAL A 102 -15.10 -1.12 -5.41
C VAL A 102 -14.34 -0.64 -4.16
N SER A 103 -13.21 0.04 -4.33
CA SER A 103 -12.33 0.48 -3.23
C SER A 103 -12.64 1.86 -2.67
N GLN A 104 -13.49 2.65 -3.35
CA GLN A 104 -13.69 4.09 -3.12
C GLN A 104 -13.97 4.49 -1.67
N LYS A 105 -14.47 3.57 -0.84
CA LYS A 105 -14.77 3.83 0.57
C LYS A 105 -13.54 3.80 1.48
N GLU A 106 -12.53 2.98 1.16
CA GLU A 106 -11.40 2.73 2.07
C GLU A 106 -10.04 3.13 1.48
N CYS A 107 -9.91 3.22 0.15
CA CYS A 107 -8.68 3.55 -0.55
C CYS A 107 -8.81 4.89 -1.29
N LYS A 108 -7.79 5.75 -1.19
CA LYS A 108 -7.79 7.05 -1.87
C LYS A 108 -6.39 7.44 -2.34
N THR A 109 -6.29 7.87 -3.59
CA THR A 109 -5.13 8.61 -4.06
C THR A 109 -5.29 10.08 -3.68
N VAL A 110 -4.30 10.64 -2.99
CA VAL A 110 -4.27 12.04 -2.54
C VAL A 110 -3.13 12.76 -3.24
N ASN A 111 -3.44 13.94 -3.76
CA ASN A 111 -2.52 14.85 -4.45
C ASN A 111 -2.72 16.29 -3.94
N SER A 112 -2.01 17.26 -4.53
CA SER A 112 -2.09 18.67 -4.13
C SER A 112 -3.47 19.32 -4.33
N GLU A 113 -4.28 18.78 -5.24
CA GLU A 113 -5.61 19.27 -5.61
C GLU A 113 -6.72 18.59 -4.79
N THR A 114 -6.39 17.67 -3.88
CA THR A 114 -7.38 16.94 -3.09
C THR A 114 -7.91 17.80 -1.94
N GLU A 115 -9.12 18.33 -2.08
CA GLU A 115 -9.76 19.19 -1.08
C GLU A 115 -10.40 18.43 0.08
N MET A 116 -11.08 17.31 -0.20
CA MET A 116 -11.84 16.54 0.80
C MET A 116 -11.60 15.04 0.65
N VAL A 117 -11.57 14.35 1.80
CA VAL A 117 -11.44 12.89 1.88
C VAL A 117 -12.47 12.34 2.88
N ASP A 118 -13.10 11.22 2.53
CA ASP A 118 -14.07 10.54 3.38
C ASP A 118 -13.41 10.02 4.68
N GLU A 119 -14.11 10.11 5.81
CA GLU A 119 -13.63 9.67 7.13
C GLU A 119 -13.31 8.16 7.21
N ASN A 120 -13.90 7.38 6.30
CA ASN A 120 -13.71 5.94 6.21
C ASN A 120 -12.43 5.55 5.49
N VAL A 121 -11.74 6.49 4.83
CA VAL A 121 -10.49 6.20 4.14
C VAL A 121 -9.43 5.70 5.13
N ARG A 122 -8.91 4.51 4.85
CA ARG A 122 -7.89 3.82 5.64
C ARG A 122 -6.57 3.70 4.92
N HIS A 123 -6.56 3.78 3.59
CA HIS A 123 -5.37 3.50 2.81
C HIS A 123 -5.15 4.60 1.78
N LEU A 124 -3.94 5.14 1.79
CA LEU A 124 -3.56 6.30 1.00
C LEU A 124 -2.45 5.94 0.03
N LEU A 125 -2.62 6.40 -1.22
CA LEU A 125 -1.52 6.58 -2.15
C LEU A 125 -1.24 8.08 -2.23
N LEU A 126 -0.04 8.52 -1.83
CA LEU A 126 0.45 9.86 -2.06
C LEU A 126 1.20 9.88 -3.40
N CYS A 127 0.63 10.58 -4.37
CA CYS A 127 1.04 10.52 -5.77
C CYS A 127 0.83 11.90 -6.42
N ASP A 128 1.90 12.64 -6.65
CA ASP A 128 1.84 13.84 -7.47
C ASP A 128 3.25 14.24 -7.93
N GLU A 129 3.38 14.57 -9.21
CA GLU A 129 4.60 15.15 -9.77
C GLU A 129 4.77 16.62 -9.38
N LYS A 130 3.70 17.27 -8.91
CA LYS A 130 3.59 18.68 -8.55
C LYS A 130 3.28 18.93 -7.07
N LEU A 131 3.27 17.90 -6.22
CA LEU A 131 3.15 18.10 -4.77
C LEU A 131 4.39 18.88 -4.30
N ILE A 132 4.21 20.17 -4.10
CA ILE A 132 5.24 21.07 -3.55
C ILE A 132 5.13 21.08 -2.01
N GLU A 133 3.94 20.81 -1.48
CA GLU A 133 3.61 20.86 -0.07
C GLU A 133 2.77 19.65 0.36
N VAL A 134 2.79 19.35 1.66
CA VAL A 134 2.00 18.27 2.24
C VAL A 134 0.51 18.63 2.19
N PRO A 135 -0.38 17.78 1.65
CA PRO A 135 -1.80 18.08 1.55
C PRO A 135 -2.43 18.31 2.92
N ARG A 136 -3.06 19.47 3.13
CA ARG A 136 -3.71 19.83 4.39
C ARG A 136 -4.79 18.83 4.81
N VAL A 137 -5.43 18.17 3.85
CA VAL A 137 -6.42 17.13 4.14
C VAL A 137 -5.87 15.99 5.00
N LEU A 138 -4.56 15.70 4.92
CA LEU A 138 -3.92 14.70 5.78
C LEU A 138 -3.97 15.07 7.27
N GLU A 139 -4.08 16.37 7.59
CA GLU A 139 -4.19 16.85 8.97
C GLU A 139 -5.51 16.42 9.63
N GLU A 140 -6.56 16.28 8.84
CA GLU A 140 -7.90 15.94 9.32
C GLU A 140 -8.12 14.42 9.45
N MET A 141 -7.29 13.64 8.76
CA MET A 141 -7.40 12.19 8.72
C MET A 141 -6.81 11.53 9.98
N LYS A 142 -7.62 10.70 10.65
CA LYS A 142 -7.22 9.97 11.88
C LYS A 142 -7.27 8.45 11.74
N SER A 143 -7.89 8.01 10.66
CA SER A 143 -8.34 6.64 10.44
C SER A 143 -7.34 5.78 9.66
N VAL A 144 -6.27 6.39 9.16
CA VAL A 144 -5.31 5.82 8.22
C VAL A 144 -4.51 4.66 8.83
N ARG A 145 -4.36 3.61 8.03
CA ARG A 145 -3.66 2.35 8.31
C ARG A 145 -2.54 2.05 7.31
N THR A 146 -2.64 2.54 6.08
CA THR A 146 -1.58 2.43 5.07
C THR A 146 -1.30 3.79 4.46
N VAL A 147 -0.02 4.14 4.33
CA VAL A 147 0.43 5.21 3.46
C VAL A 147 1.48 4.65 2.50
N ILE A 148 1.18 4.69 1.21
CA ILE A 148 2.12 4.40 0.13
C ILE A 148 2.56 5.75 -0.44
N ILE A 149 3.86 6.01 -0.41
CA ILE A 149 4.43 7.23 -0.99
C ILE A 149 5.19 6.85 -2.24
N GLN A 150 4.67 7.26 -3.39
CA GLN A 150 5.31 6.97 -4.67
C GLN A 150 5.90 8.25 -5.24
N ASP A 151 7.21 8.43 -5.01
CA ASP A 151 7.94 9.53 -5.60
C ASP A 151 8.16 9.28 -7.09
N VAL A 152 7.53 10.11 -7.93
CA VAL A 152 7.58 9.96 -9.40
C VAL A 152 8.65 10.84 -10.03
N SER A 153 9.25 11.78 -9.30
CA SER A 153 10.22 12.70 -9.88
C SER A 153 11.45 12.89 -9.01
N LYS A 154 12.64 12.83 -9.63
CA LYS A 154 13.93 13.13 -8.97
C LYS A 154 14.03 14.55 -8.38
N ARG A 155 13.05 15.42 -8.67
CA ARG A 155 13.00 16.82 -8.22
C ARG A 155 12.03 17.04 -7.05
N SER A 156 11.17 16.06 -6.78
CA SER A 156 10.23 16.09 -5.68
C SER A 156 10.98 16.10 -4.35
N LYS A 157 10.65 17.05 -3.49
CA LYS A 157 11.12 17.10 -2.10
C LYS A 157 10.03 16.64 -1.12
N ILE A 158 8.99 15.97 -1.62
CA ILE A 158 7.79 15.61 -0.85
C ILE A 158 8.14 14.71 0.33
N VAL A 159 9.01 13.74 0.08
CA VAL A 159 9.38 12.75 1.11
C VAL A 159 10.51 13.32 1.94
N ASP A 160 10.15 14.25 2.80
CA ASP A 160 11.03 14.79 3.82
C ASP A 160 10.59 14.34 5.22
N LYS A 161 11.32 14.81 6.23
CA LYS A 161 11.00 14.50 7.62
C LYS A 161 9.64 15.06 8.06
N SER A 162 9.15 16.14 7.44
CA SER A 162 7.90 16.80 7.83
C SER A 162 6.68 15.95 7.50
N LEU A 163 6.61 15.37 6.30
CA LEU A 163 5.52 14.48 5.90
C LEU A 163 5.43 13.26 6.82
N ILE A 164 6.58 12.67 7.13
CA ILE A 164 6.67 11.52 8.02
C ILE A 164 6.27 11.89 9.45
N ASN A 165 6.70 13.05 9.93
CA ASN A 165 6.29 13.56 11.24
C ASN A 165 4.77 13.75 11.30
N LEU A 166 4.16 14.28 10.24
CA LEU A 166 2.71 14.42 10.14
C LEU A 166 2.01 13.06 10.16
N CYS A 167 2.48 12.10 9.35
CA CYS A 167 1.93 10.75 9.37
C CYS A 167 2.02 10.12 10.76
N ALA A 168 3.17 10.27 11.43
CA ALA A 168 3.38 9.76 12.77
C ALA A 168 2.50 10.43 13.83
N SER A 169 2.25 11.73 13.74
CA SER A 169 1.40 12.47 14.69
C SER A 169 -0.09 12.17 14.50
N ASN A 170 -0.53 12.04 13.25
CA ASN A 170 -1.96 11.99 12.92
C ASN A 170 -2.49 10.56 12.76
N PHE A 171 -1.68 9.66 12.22
CA PHE A 171 -2.11 8.30 11.88
C PHE A 171 -1.73 7.33 13.00
N LYS A 172 -2.38 7.49 14.15
CA LYS A 172 -2.12 6.65 15.35
C LYS A 172 -2.32 5.16 15.09
N TYR A 173 -3.10 4.79 14.07
CA TYR A 173 -3.39 3.40 13.68
C TYR A 173 -2.61 2.92 12.46
N LEU A 174 -1.57 3.65 12.04
CA LEU A 174 -0.75 3.28 10.88
C LEU A 174 -0.11 1.90 11.10
N ARG A 175 -0.28 1.03 10.09
CA ARG A 175 0.20 -0.36 10.06
C ARG A 175 1.23 -0.59 8.96
N ALA A 176 1.15 0.14 7.86
CA ALA A 176 2.11 0.04 6.77
C ALA A 176 2.53 1.42 6.27
N LEU A 177 3.82 1.61 6.07
CA LEU A 177 4.39 2.83 5.52
C LEU A 177 5.42 2.48 4.45
N GLU A 178 5.15 2.87 3.20
CA GLU A 178 6.09 2.69 2.10
C GLU A 178 6.75 4.00 1.71
N LEU A 179 8.09 4.03 1.80
CA LEU A 179 8.95 5.17 1.49
C LEU A 179 9.97 4.83 0.40
N ARG A 180 9.69 3.82 -0.44
CA ARG A 180 10.61 3.35 -1.48
C ARG A 180 11.16 4.51 -2.32
N ASN A 181 12.45 4.45 -2.66
CA ASN A 181 13.17 5.48 -3.42
C ASN A 181 13.20 6.88 -2.77
N SER A 182 12.93 7.00 -1.47
CA SER A 182 12.97 8.28 -0.80
C SER A 182 14.39 8.87 -0.73
N PRO A 183 14.56 10.20 -0.88
CA PRO A 183 15.84 10.89 -0.70
C PRO A 183 16.24 11.05 0.78
N LEU A 184 15.50 10.47 1.73
CA LEU A 184 15.81 10.55 3.16
C LEU A 184 17.22 10.04 3.46
N THR A 185 17.94 10.81 4.27
CA THR A 185 19.23 10.40 4.84
C THR A 185 19.08 9.73 6.20
N ALA A 186 17.95 9.95 6.89
CA ALA A 186 17.61 9.30 8.13
C ALA A 186 16.10 9.40 8.38
N LEU A 187 15.53 8.37 9.00
CA LEU A 187 14.15 8.41 9.48
C LEU A 187 14.02 9.33 10.70
N PRO A 188 12.98 10.19 10.76
CA PRO A 188 12.73 11.01 11.95
C PRO A 188 12.31 10.14 13.14
N ASN A 189 12.63 10.61 14.35
CA ASN A 189 12.33 9.89 15.59
C ASN A 189 10.82 9.62 15.82
N SER A 190 9.96 10.39 15.16
CA SER A 190 8.51 10.25 15.20
C SER A 190 8.02 8.90 14.68
N ILE A 191 8.70 8.29 13.71
CA ILE A 191 8.36 6.93 13.21
C ILE A 191 8.32 5.93 14.36
N TYR A 192 9.26 6.01 15.31
CA TYR A 192 9.36 5.09 16.44
C TYR A 192 8.22 5.23 17.47
N THR A 193 7.32 6.19 17.27
CA THR A 193 6.10 6.36 18.08
C THR A 193 4.90 5.57 17.53
N LEU A 194 5.00 5.05 16.30
CA LEU A 194 3.94 4.29 15.62
C LEU A 194 3.81 2.86 16.18
N LYS A 195 3.07 2.73 17.29
CA LYS A 195 2.91 1.45 18.02
C LYS A 195 2.26 0.33 17.21
N HIS A 196 1.53 0.66 16.15
CA HIS A 196 0.81 -0.30 15.32
C HIS A 196 1.49 -0.60 13.98
N LEU A 197 2.64 0.02 13.70
CA LEU A 197 3.38 -0.21 12.46
C LEU A 197 3.85 -1.67 12.41
N ARG A 198 3.48 -2.35 11.33
CA ARG A 198 3.74 -3.77 11.04
C ARG A 198 4.61 -3.94 9.81
N ASP A 199 4.50 -3.04 8.84
CA ASP A 199 5.33 -3.03 7.65
C ASP A 199 6.01 -1.67 7.45
N LEU A 200 7.32 -1.70 7.19
CA LEU A 200 8.11 -0.53 6.84
C LEU A 200 8.96 -0.86 5.60
N GLU A 201 8.62 -0.23 4.48
CA GLU A 201 9.29 -0.41 3.20
C GLU A 201 10.21 0.79 2.91
N LEU A 202 11.51 0.55 2.92
CA LEU A 202 12.57 1.53 2.71
C LEU A 202 13.47 1.17 1.53
N ALA A 203 13.11 0.17 0.72
CA ALA A 203 13.90 -0.26 -0.43
C ALA A 203 14.33 0.94 -1.27
N GLN A 204 15.59 0.91 -1.69
CA GLN A 204 16.17 1.96 -2.53
C GLN A 204 16.29 3.34 -1.84
N CYS A 205 16.07 3.45 -0.53
CA CYS A 205 16.41 4.64 0.27
C CYS A 205 17.93 4.72 0.52
N LYS A 206 18.71 5.00 -0.53
CA LYS A 206 20.18 4.97 -0.49
C LYS A 206 20.83 5.90 0.55
N GLY A 207 20.10 6.92 1.01
CA GLY A 207 20.58 7.85 2.02
C GLY A 207 20.52 7.30 3.45
N ILE A 208 19.66 6.32 3.72
CA ILE A 208 19.50 5.73 5.06
C ILE A 208 20.61 4.69 5.25
N GLN A 209 21.67 5.10 5.95
CA GLN A 209 22.84 4.23 6.19
C GLN A 209 22.68 3.39 7.47
N GLU A 210 21.91 3.88 8.44
CA GLU A 210 21.70 3.20 9.71
C GLU A 210 20.28 3.43 10.22
N LEU A 211 19.77 2.43 10.94
CA LEU A 211 18.57 2.57 11.76
C LEU A 211 19.01 2.99 13.16
N PRO A 212 18.44 4.06 13.74
CA PRO A 212 18.85 4.57 15.03
C PRO A 212 18.50 3.57 16.14
N SER A 213 19.16 3.74 17.29
CA SER A 213 18.98 2.89 18.47
C SER A 213 17.54 2.82 18.98
N SER A 214 16.65 3.76 18.60
CA SER A 214 15.22 3.72 18.96
C SER A 214 14.38 2.73 18.13
N PHE A 215 14.97 2.04 17.15
CA PHE A 215 14.26 1.10 16.28
C PHE A 215 13.51 0.00 17.05
N TYR A 216 14.04 -0.47 18.19
CA TYR A 216 13.39 -1.47 19.07
C TYR A 216 12.00 -1.06 19.59
N LYS A 217 11.62 0.23 19.49
CA LYS A 217 10.30 0.72 19.91
C LYS A 217 9.19 0.29 18.96
N LEU A 218 9.50 -0.10 17.72
CA LEU A 218 8.54 -0.63 16.75
C LEU A 218 8.19 -2.08 17.06
N ARG A 219 7.59 -2.33 18.23
CA ARG A 219 7.33 -3.68 18.75
C ARG A 219 6.32 -4.49 17.95
N SER A 220 5.53 -3.83 17.11
CA SER A 220 4.55 -4.48 16.23
C SER A 220 5.09 -4.77 14.84
N LEU A 221 6.35 -4.41 14.54
CA LEU A 221 6.92 -4.57 13.21
C LEU A 221 7.07 -6.06 12.88
N GLN A 222 6.50 -6.46 11.75
CA GLN A 222 6.50 -7.81 11.21
C GLN A 222 7.43 -7.91 10.01
N SER A 223 7.53 -6.83 9.22
CA SER A 223 8.34 -6.79 8.02
C SER A 223 9.07 -5.46 7.89
N LEU A 224 10.34 -5.55 7.49
CA LEU A 224 11.20 -4.44 7.15
C LEU A 224 11.90 -4.76 5.84
N ASN A 225 11.84 -3.85 4.88
CA ASN A 225 12.58 -3.94 3.63
C ASN A 225 13.50 -2.72 3.48
N LEU A 226 14.77 -2.93 3.11
CA LEU A 226 15.84 -1.92 3.11
C LEU A 226 16.48 -1.76 1.73
#